data_AF-A0AAJ0DN89-F1
#
_entry.id   AF-A0AAJ0DN89-F1
#
_cell.length_a   1.000
_cell.length_b   1.000
_cell.length_c   1.000
_cell.angle_alpha   90.00
_cell.angle_beta   90.00
_cell.angle_gamma   90.00
#
_symmetry.space_group_name_H-M   'P 1'
#
loop_
_entity.id
_entity.type
_entity.pdbx_description
1 polymer ?
#
loop_
_entity_poly.entity_id
_entity_poly.type
_entity_poly.pdbx_seq_one_letter_code
_entity_poly.pdbx_strand_id
1 'polypeptide(L)'
;MVRKVLRWFPVIWPVQDGQHAILDVTSLTQTLEAKYGIRSYAIHPSAVTTNINRHAKSEEIKKALKRLKKLGFETPAKTLDQGADSSVISAVDPELPSMDLSSLESKGLYMVDCELDDEQCAGFARNLEYADKI
;
A
#
# COMPACT_ATOMS: atom_id res chain seq x y z
N MET A 1 13.57 14.16 12.57
CA MET A 1 12.73 14.61 11.43
C MET A 1 11.55 13.66 11.34
N VAL A 2 10.38 14.05 11.85
CA VAL A 2 9.20 13.16 11.94
C VAL A 2 8.55 13.10 10.56
N ARG A 3 8.74 12.00 9.83
CA ARG A 3 7.97 11.72 8.60
C ARG A 3 6.52 11.52 9.03
N LYS A 4 5.63 12.42 8.59
CA LYS A 4 4.21 12.37 8.94
C LYS A 4 3.58 11.17 8.24
N VAL A 5 3.06 10.23 9.03
CA VAL A 5 2.22 9.12 8.57
C VAL A 5 1.09 9.71 7.71
N LEU A 6 0.93 9.21 6.48
CA LEU A 6 -0.21 9.55 5.65
C LEU A 6 -1.49 9.15 6.39
N ARG A 7 -2.29 10.14 6.80
CA ARG A 7 -3.74 9.93 6.90
C ARG A 7 -4.30 10.15 5.49
N TRP A 8 -4.42 9.03 4.77
CA TRP A 8 -4.74 8.87 3.34
C TRP A 8 -6.08 9.49 2.92
N PHE A 9 -6.21 9.89 1.64
CA PHE A 9 -7.35 10.66 1.09
C PHE A 9 -8.10 9.93 -0.03
N PRO A 10 -9.45 9.99 -0.06
CA PRO A 10 -10.32 9.19 -0.95
C PRO A 10 -10.29 9.57 -2.45
N VAL A 11 -9.42 10.49 -2.87
CA VAL A 11 -9.35 10.98 -4.26
C VAL A 11 -8.19 10.36 -5.06
N ILE A 12 -7.24 9.70 -4.39
CA ILE A 12 -6.06 9.11 -5.05
C ILE A 12 -6.01 7.60 -4.83
N TRP A 13 -6.60 7.11 -3.74
CA TRP A 13 -6.93 5.72 -3.50
C TRP A 13 -8.06 5.64 -2.47
N PRO A 14 -9.10 4.79 -2.61
CA PRO A 14 -10.11 4.62 -1.59
C PRO A 14 -9.45 4.14 -0.28
N VAL A 15 -9.55 4.97 0.76
CA VAL A 15 -8.81 4.81 2.03
C VAL A 15 -9.15 3.50 2.75
N GLN A 16 -10.40 3.06 2.67
CA GLN A 16 -10.87 1.83 3.30
C GLN A 16 -10.40 0.59 2.54
N ASP A 17 -10.52 0.60 1.21
CA ASP A 17 -10.19 -0.56 0.38
C ASP A 17 -8.70 -0.89 0.42
N GLY A 18 -7.83 0.12 0.51
CA GLY A 18 -6.38 -0.09 0.64
C GLY A 18 -5.95 -0.71 1.97
N GLN A 19 -6.63 -0.34 3.06
CA GLN A 19 -6.32 -0.87 4.39
C GLN A 19 -6.81 -2.31 4.53
N HIS A 20 -7.98 -2.60 3.95
CA HIS A 20 -8.51 -3.96 3.89
C HIS A 20 -7.60 -4.88 3.07
N ALA A 21 -7.11 -4.40 1.91
CA ALA A 21 -6.19 -5.18 1.09
C ALA A 21 -4.92 -5.62 1.85
N ILE A 22 -4.41 -4.81 2.79
CA ILE A 22 -3.24 -5.18 3.61
C ILE A 22 -3.59 -6.29 4.62
N LEU A 23 -4.79 -6.24 5.22
CA LEU A 23 -5.28 -7.27 6.11
C LEU A 23 -5.55 -8.59 5.35
N ASP A 24 -6.14 -8.51 4.15
CA ASP A 24 -6.38 -9.65 3.27
C ASP A 24 -5.07 -10.40 2.95
N VAL A 25 -4.03 -9.67 2.51
CA VAL A 25 -2.74 -10.31 2.17
C VAL A 25 -2.01 -10.83 3.41
N THR A 26 -2.25 -10.22 4.58
CA THR A 26 -1.72 -10.72 5.85
C THR A 26 -2.33 -12.07 6.18
N SER A 27 -3.66 -12.17 6.17
CA SER A 27 -4.41 -13.41 6.43
C SER A 27 -4.07 -14.53 5.43
N LEU A 28 -4.01 -14.19 4.13
CA LEU A 28 -3.60 -15.12 3.09
C LEU A 28 -2.18 -15.64 3.31
N THR A 29 -1.23 -14.76 3.61
CA THR A 29 0.16 -15.14 3.79
C THR A 29 0.36 -16.00 5.04
N GLN A 30 -0.31 -15.68 6.16
CA GLN A 30 -0.33 -16.51 7.37
C GLN A 30 -0.77 -17.96 7.06
N THR A 31 -1.77 -18.11 6.20
CA THR A 31 -2.35 -19.43 5.87
C THR A 31 -1.51 -20.20 4.84
N LEU A 32 -0.92 -19.51 3.88
CA LEU A 32 -0.36 -20.15 2.68
C LEU A 32 1.16 -20.25 2.67
N GLU A 33 1.90 -19.35 3.34
CA GLU A 33 3.36 -19.30 3.22
C GLU A 33 4.01 -20.53 3.84
N ALA A 34 3.68 -20.85 5.10
CA ALA A 34 4.28 -21.99 5.79
C ALA A 34 3.91 -23.35 5.16
N LYS A 35 2.74 -23.44 4.52
CA LYS A 35 2.20 -24.71 3.98
C LYS A 35 2.56 -24.94 2.52
N TYR A 36 2.60 -23.88 1.71
CA TYR A 36 2.74 -23.98 0.26
C TYR A 36 3.88 -23.11 -0.30
N GLY A 37 4.54 -22.30 0.52
CA GLY A 37 5.51 -21.32 0.04
C GLY A 37 4.88 -20.20 -0.79
N ILE A 38 3.56 -19.98 -0.68
CA ILE A 38 2.84 -18.94 -1.41
C ILE A 38 2.69 -17.71 -0.53
N ARG A 39 3.14 -16.55 -1.03
CA ARG A 39 3.09 -15.26 -0.33
C ARG A 39 2.23 -14.27 -1.11
N SER A 40 1.55 -13.38 -0.39
CA SER A 40 0.73 -12.32 -0.97
C SER A 40 1.29 -10.95 -0.57
N TYR A 41 1.17 -9.96 -1.46
CA TYR A 41 1.67 -8.60 -1.24
C TYR A 41 0.56 -7.57 -1.49
N ALA A 42 0.50 -6.55 -0.62
CA ALA A 42 -0.33 -5.37 -0.84
C ALA A 42 0.51 -4.30 -1.54
N ILE A 43 0.10 -3.92 -2.74
CA ILE A 43 0.91 -3.09 -3.62
C ILE A 43 0.27 -1.73 -3.78
N HIS A 44 1.02 -0.69 -3.45
CA HIS A 44 0.63 0.68 -3.71
C HIS A 44 1.42 1.21 -4.92
N PRO A 45 0.77 1.53 -6.05
CA PRO A 45 1.46 1.95 -7.28
C PRO A 45 1.96 3.40 -7.23
N SER A 46 1.84 4.08 -6.08
CA SER A 46 2.09 5.52 -5.93
C SER A 46 1.14 6.38 -6.77
N ALA A 47 1.45 7.67 -6.94
CA ALA A 47 0.58 8.62 -7.62
C ALA A 47 0.61 8.44 -9.15
N VAL A 48 -0.09 7.42 -9.66
CA VAL A 48 -0.19 7.14 -11.10
C VAL A 48 -1.39 7.84 -11.70
N THR A 49 -1.21 8.46 -12.86
CA THR A 49 -2.32 9.06 -13.60
C THR A 49 -3.10 7.98 -14.35
N THR A 50 -4.15 7.47 -13.72
CA THR A 50 -5.08 6.49 -14.33
C THR A 50 -6.46 7.10 -14.60
N ASN A 51 -7.34 6.32 -15.22
CA ASN A 51 -8.73 6.72 -15.46
C ASN A 51 -9.67 6.49 -14.24
N ILE A 52 -9.11 6.25 -13.04
CA ILE A 52 -9.90 6.02 -11.82
C ILE A 52 -10.72 7.26 -11.42
N ASN A 53 -10.14 8.45 -11.65
CA ASN A 53 -10.73 9.74 -11.31
C ASN A 53 -11.58 10.37 -12.42
N ARG A 54 -11.99 9.60 -13.45
CA ARG A 54 -12.72 10.11 -14.63
C ARG A 54 -14.04 10.81 -14.32
N HIS A 55 -14.64 10.51 -13.16
CA HIS A 55 -15.89 11.13 -12.70
C HIS A 55 -15.67 12.19 -11.62
N ALA A 56 -14.43 12.38 -11.15
CA ALA A 56 -14.11 13.42 -10.19
C ALA A 56 -14.15 14.79 -10.87
N LYS A 57 -14.75 15.78 -10.20
CA LYS A 57 -14.80 17.14 -10.75
C LYS A 57 -13.40 17.76 -10.66
N SER A 58 -13.02 18.56 -11.65
CA SER A 58 -11.70 19.21 -11.68
C SER A 58 -11.40 20.04 -10.42
N GLU A 59 -12.42 20.63 -9.80
CA GLU A 59 -12.27 21.38 -8.54
C GLU A 59 -11.96 20.49 -7.33
N GLU A 60 -12.48 19.26 -7.30
CA GLU A 60 -12.18 18.29 -6.23
C GLU A 60 -10.73 17.81 -6.33
N ILE A 61 -10.26 17.55 -7.55
CA ILE A 61 -8.87 17.18 -7.84
C ILE A 61 -7.93 18.33 -7.43
N LYS A 62 -8.22 19.58 -7.84
CA LYS A 62 -7.42 20.76 -7.44
C LYS A 62 -7.37 20.93 -5.92
N LYS A 63 -8.51 20.73 -5.23
CA LYS A 63 -8.58 20.80 -3.76
C LYS A 63 -7.73 19.73 -3.09
N ALA A 64 -7.75 18.49 -3.61
CA ALA A 64 -6.92 17.40 -3.13
C ALA A 64 -5.43 17.70 -3.32
N LEU A 65 -5.00 18.11 -4.52
CA LEU A 65 -3.61 18.48 -4.82
C LEU A 65 -3.11 19.64 -3.94
N LYS A 66 -3.92 20.68 -3.74
CA LYS A 66 -3.57 21.80 -2.84
C LYS A 66 -3.38 21.34 -1.40
N ARG A 67 -4.15 20.35 -0.95
CA ARG A 67 -4.02 19.78 0.40
C ARG A 67 -2.75 18.96 0.55
N LEU A 68 -2.40 18.12 -0.44
CA LEU A 68 -1.15 17.35 -0.44
C LEU A 68 0.06 18.28 -0.36
N LYS A 69 0.08 19.33 -1.18
CA LYS A 69 1.13 20.35 -1.15
C LYS A 69 1.27 21.01 0.23
N LYS A 70 0.14 21.35 0.89
CA LYS A 70 0.14 21.91 2.25
C LYS A 70 0.68 20.95 3.31
N LEU A 71 0.50 19.64 3.11
CA LEU A 71 0.99 18.62 4.02
C LEU A 71 2.47 18.26 3.78
N GLY A 72 3.10 18.85 2.75
CA GLY A 72 4.50 18.60 2.40
C GLY A 72 4.69 17.32 1.59
N PHE A 73 3.63 16.78 0.98
CA PHE A 73 3.73 15.66 0.07
C PHE A 73 4.06 16.17 -1.34
N GLU A 74 5.27 15.91 -1.79
CA GLU A 74 5.65 16.01 -3.19
C GLU A 74 5.58 14.62 -3.79
N THR A 75 4.48 14.33 -4.49
CA THR A 75 4.36 13.09 -5.26
C THR A 75 4.34 13.49 -6.74
N PRO A 76 5.50 13.53 -7.42
CA PRO A 76 5.48 13.67 -8.87
C PRO A 76 4.61 12.56 -9.44
N ALA A 77 3.73 12.91 -10.37
CA ALA A 77 2.89 11.93 -11.02
C ALA A 77 3.77 10.92 -11.76
N LYS A 78 3.56 9.63 -11.48
CA LYS A 78 4.24 8.53 -12.15
C LYS A 78 3.58 8.21 -13.49
N THR A 79 4.36 7.70 -14.43
CA THR A 79 3.84 7.04 -15.63
C THR A 79 3.13 5.73 -15.25
N LEU A 80 2.35 5.15 -16.18
CA LEU A 80 1.71 3.85 -15.95
C LEU A 80 2.76 2.76 -15.73
N ASP A 81 3.83 2.77 -16.52
CA ASP A 81 4.93 1.80 -16.41
C ASP A 81 5.58 1.86 -15.02
N GLN A 82 5.93 3.06 -14.55
CA GLN A 82 6.48 3.28 -13.21
C GLN A 82 5.53 2.86 -12.08
N GLY A 83 4.22 2.87 -12.34
CA GLY A 83 3.20 2.39 -11.41
C GLY A 83 3.10 0.87 -11.34
N ALA A 84 3.52 0.18 -12.40
CA ALA A 84 3.48 -1.27 -12.50
C ALA A 84 4.73 -1.94 -11.92
N ASP A 85 5.85 -1.22 -11.78
CA ASP A 85 7.13 -1.75 -11.33
C ASP A 85 7.02 -2.57 -10.03
N SER A 86 6.33 -2.04 -9.01
CA SER A 86 6.10 -2.76 -7.76
C SER A 86 5.35 -4.08 -7.99
N SER A 87 4.37 -4.12 -8.89
CA SER A 87 3.66 -5.38 -9.20
C SER A 87 4.57 -6.41 -9.84
N VAL A 88 5.46 -5.96 -10.73
CA VAL A 88 6.44 -6.84 -11.38
C VAL A 88 7.43 -7.37 -10.36
N ILE A 89 8.06 -6.52 -9.54
CA ILE A 89 9.10 -6.95 -8.61
C ILE A 89 8.55 -7.94 -7.57
N SER A 90 7.35 -7.72 -7.01
CA SER A 90 6.74 -8.70 -6.07
C SER A 90 6.52 -10.07 -6.68
N ALA A 91 6.30 -10.13 -8.00
CA ALA A 91 5.97 -11.38 -8.66
C ALA A 91 7.21 -12.19 -9.03
N VAL A 92 8.39 -11.56 -9.12
CA VAL A 92 9.58 -12.18 -9.72
C VAL A 92 10.82 -12.16 -8.84
N ASP A 93 10.88 -11.31 -7.82
CA ASP A 93 12.07 -11.17 -6.98
C ASP A 93 12.15 -12.29 -5.92
N PRO A 94 13.12 -13.22 -6.02
CA PRO A 94 13.28 -14.29 -5.06
C PRO A 94 13.92 -13.83 -3.73
N GLU A 95 14.48 -12.62 -3.69
CA GLU A 95 15.19 -12.10 -2.51
C GLU A 95 14.26 -11.40 -1.51
N LEU A 96 12.96 -11.27 -1.83
CA LEU A 96 12.00 -10.66 -0.92
C LEU A 96 11.88 -11.47 0.37
N PRO A 97 12.02 -10.82 1.55
CA PRO A 97 12.02 -11.51 2.83
C PRO A 97 10.65 -12.12 3.16
N SER A 98 10.66 -13.19 3.95
CA SER A 98 9.45 -13.76 4.55
C SER A 98 8.77 -12.78 5.51
N MET A 99 7.47 -12.99 5.68
CA MET A 99 6.70 -12.28 6.68
C MET A 99 7.29 -12.52 8.08
N ASP A 100 7.48 -11.43 8.83
CA ASP A 100 7.80 -11.52 10.25
C ASP A 100 6.52 -11.63 11.08
N LEU A 101 6.34 -12.77 11.75
CA LEU A 101 5.24 -13.07 12.68
C LEU A 101 5.65 -12.99 14.15
N SER A 102 6.86 -12.49 14.45
CA SER A 102 7.36 -12.40 15.83
C SER A 102 6.68 -11.31 16.67
N SER A 103 5.87 -10.46 16.05
CA SER A 103 5.21 -9.32 16.67
C SER A 103 3.70 -9.30 16.39
N LEU A 104 2.95 -8.47 17.12
CA LEU A 104 1.50 -8.29 16.91
C LEU A 104 1.17 -7.65 15.55
N GLU A 105 2.16 -7.07 14.88
CA GLU A 105 2.04 -6.48 13.56
C GLU A 105 2.83 -7.29 12.52
N SER A 106 2.21 -7.58 11.38
CA SER A 106 2.91 -8.11 10.22
C SER A 106 3.91 -7.07 9.67
N LYS A 107 5.00 -7.59 9.10
CA LYS A 107 5.99 -6.80 8.37
C LYS A 107 6.35 -7.49 7.07
N GLY A 108 6.76 -6.70 6.09
CA GLY A 108 7.27 -7.18 4.81
C GLY A 108 6.22 -7.59 3.79
N LEU A 109 4.99 -7.07 3.90
CA LEU A 109 3.91 -7.36 2.93
C LEU A 109 3.41 -6.15 2.15
N TYR A 110 3.63 -4.94 2.65
CA TYR A 110 3.20 -3.73 1.99
C TYR A 110 4.35 -3.14 1.19
N MET A 111 4.11 -2.92 -0.11
CA MET A 111 5.14 -2.47 -1.03
C MET A 111 4.76 -1.17 -1.73
N VAL A 112 5.71 -0.25 -1.75
CA VAL A 112 5.63 1.05 -2.42
C VAL A 112 6.93 1.23 -3.17
N ASP A 113 6.89 1.66 -4.42
CA ASP A 113 8.10 2.04 -5.17
C ASP A 113 9.20 0.96 -5.17
N CYS A 114 8.79 -0.30 -5.38
CA CYS A 114 9.65 -1.49 -5.37
C CYS A 114 10.33 -1.79 -4.02
N GLU A 115 9.91 -1.15 -2.93
CA GLU A 115 10.46 -1.33 -1.60
C GLU A 115 9.36 -1.73 -0.60
N LEU A 116 9.71 -2.61 0.35
CA LEU A 116 8.85 -2.91 1.49
C LEU A 116 8.80 -1.69 2.42
N ASP A 117 7.59 -1.23 2.75
CA ASP A 117 7.39 0.04 3.46
C ASP A 117 6.39 -0.09 4.63
N ASP A 118 6.80 -0.81 5.66
CA ASP A 118 5.98 -0.97 6.86
C ASP A 118 5.75 0.35 7.62
N GLU A 119 6.62 1.36 7.43
CA GLU A 119 6.55 2.67 8.11
C GLU A 119 5.38 3.52 7.61
N GLN A 120 5.12 3.52 6.29
CA GLN A 120 4.00 4.27 5.72
C GLN A 120 2.67 3.51 5.82
N CYS A 121 2.73 2.22 6.12
CA CYS A 121 1.55 1.41 6.38
C CYS A 121 1.00 1.68 7.80
N ALA A 122 -0.30 1.97 7.89
CA ALA A 122 -0.94 2.20 9.17
C ALA A 122 -0.88 0.94 10.05
N GLY A 123 -0.46 1.07 11.32
CA GLY A 123 -0.25 -0.10 12.20
C GLY A 123 -1.48 -1.00 12.36
N PHE A 124 -2.69 -0.43 12.38
CA PHE A 124 -3.92 -1.24 12.43
C PHE A 124 -4.14 -2.09 11.18
N ALA A 125 -3.65 -1.68 10.01
CA ALA A 125 -3.78 -2.44 8.77
C ALA A 125 -2.77 -3.61 8.72
N ARG A 126 -1.78 -3.63 9.62
CA ARG A 126 -0.80 -4.71 9.79
C ARG A 126 -1.12 -5.60 11.01
N ASN A 127 -2.22 -5.37 11.70
CA ASN A 127 -2.52 -6.09 12.94
C ASN A 127 -2.98 -7.53 12.65
N LEU A 128 -2.29 -8.51 13.23
CA LEU A 128 -2.57 -9.93 12.99
C LEU A 128 -3.97 -10.35 13.48
N GLU A 129 -4.43 -9.84 14.62
CA GLU A 129 -5.77 -10.16 15.14
C GLU A 129 -6.89 -9.56 14.30
N TYR A 130 -6.62 -8.47 13.58
CA TYR A 130 -7.58 -7.90 12.64
C TYR A 130 -7.59 -8.67 11.34
N ALA A 131 -6.43 -9.13 10.87
CA ALA A 131 -6.32 -9.98 9.68
C ALA A 131 -7.07 -11.31 9.87
N ASP A 132 -7.00 -11.91 11.06
CA ASP A 132 -7.69 -13.17 11.39
C ASP A 132 -9.24 -13.05 11.39
N LYS A 133 -9.79 -11.82 11.35
CA LYS A 133 -11.24 -11.55 11.44
C LYS A 133 -11.88 -11.18 10.10
N ILE A 134 -11.08 -11.12 9.04
CA ILE A 134 -11.51 -10.73 7.68
C ILE A 134 -12.09 -11.94 6.96
#